data_AF-A0A183UJY4-F1
#
_entry.id   AF-A0A183UJY4-F1
#
_cell.length_a   1.000
_cell.length_b   1.000
_cell.length_c   1.000
_cell.angle_alpha   90.00
_cell.angle_beta   90.00
_cell.angle_gamma   90.00
#
_symmetry.space_group_name_H-M   'P 1'
#
loop_
_entity.id
_entity.type
_entity.pdbx_description
1 polymer ?
#
loop_
_entity_poly.entity_id
_entity_poly.type
_entity_poly.pdbx_seq_one_letter_code
_entity_poly.pdbx_strand_id
1 'polypeptide(L)'
;MLIGPILAQTIWLVAISAATPWIISVLAERKWPYSIITWKLFKDHLNAGDRYIIRNTLHRAFYLWQSASSIRFYELREDSPLSAEINVIFAKGAHGDKLPFDGREGVVAHAFYPTDGKLHFDADEKWTLNRPDGVNLYQTAVHEIGHIIGLEHSTDERAVMFPSYRPYDPNYSLADDDVRGVRRLYPLKRLRFR
;
A
#
# COMPACT_ATOMS: atom_id res chain seq x y z
N MET A 1 -26.75 -24.07 22.75
CA MET A 1 -26.41 -25.07 21.72
C MET A 1 -26.56 -24.38 20.37
N LEU A 2 -25.47 -24.31 19.61
CA LEU A 2 -25.34 -23.87 18.20
C LEU A 2 -25.63 -22.40 17.87
N ILE A 3 -24.61 -21.55 18.06
CA ILE A 3 -24.35 -20.39 17.20
C ILE A 3 -23.15 -20.77 16.33
N GLY A 4 -23.37 -20.85 15.02
CA GLY A 4 -22.36 -21.23 14.03
C GLY A 4 -21.24 -20.20 13.89
N PRO A 5 -20.11 -20.56 13.25
CA PRO A 5 -18.91 -19.74 13.23
C PRO A 5 -19.15 -18.47 12.41
N ILE A 6 -18.93 -17.33 13.04
CA ILE A 6 -18.77 -16.05 12.34
C ILE A 6 -17.45 -16.16 11.58
N LEU A 7 -17.55 -16.34 10.27
CA LEU A 7 -16.43 -16.29 9.35
C LEU A 7 -15.73 -14.93 9.49
N ALA A 8 -14.48 -14.97 9.94
CA ALA A 8 -13.58 -13.82 9.94
C ALA A 8 -13.38 -13.35 8.49
N GLN A 9 -14.00 -12.22 8.15
CA GLN A 9 -13.70 -11.49 6.93
C GLN A 9 -12.65 -10.43 7.28
N THR A 10 -11.43 -10.67 6.83
CA THR A 10 -10.29 -9.75 6.83
C THR A 10 -10.67 -8.52 6.01
N ILE A 11 -11.14 -7.47 6.68
CA ILE A 11 -11.53 -6.20 6.06
C ILE A 11 -10.47 -5.16 6.39
N TRP A 12 -9.75 -4.77 5.35
CA TRP A 12 -9.00 -3.53 5.24
C TRP A 12 -9.97 -2.36 5.38
N LEU A 13 -9.96 -1.68 6.53
CA LEU A 13 -10.80 -0.50 6.75
C LEU A 13 -10.14 0.75 6.15
N VAL A 14 -10.47 1.08 4.90
CA VAL A 14 -10.60 2.48 4.48
C VAL A 14 -11.84 2.64 3.56
N ALA A 15 -12.66 3.62 3.93
CA ALA A 15 -13.94 4.09 3.41
C ALA A 15 -14.35 3.71 1.97
N ILE A 16 -15.59 3.21 1.86
CA ILE A 16 -16.39 3.03 0.65
C ILE A 16 -16.72 4.39 0.02
N SER A 17 -16.41 4.58 -1.27
CA SER A 17 -17.07 5.53 -2.15
C SER A 17 -17.83 4.75 -3.23
N ALA A 18 -19.08 5.11 -3.48
CA ALA A 18 -19.97 4.39 -4.38
C ALA A 18 -19.68 4.75 -5.85
N ALA A 19 -19.30 3.77 -6.67
CA ALA A 19 -19.08 3.98 -8.11
C ALA A 19 -20.37 3.76 -8.92
N THR A 20 -20.59 4.64 -9.89
CA THR A 20 -21.61 4.55 -10.95
C THR A 20 -21.06 3.83 -12.20
N PRO A 21 -21.91 3.24 -13.07
CA PRO A 21 -21.54 2.09 -13.92
C PRO A 21 -20.63 2.36 -15.13
N TRP A 22 -20.04 3.55 -15.28
CA TRP A 22 -19.20 3.91 -16.43
C TRP A 22 -17.90 4.66 -16.04
N ILE A 23 -17.58 4.70 -14.74
CA ILE A 23 -16.48 5.48 -14.19
C ILE A 23 -15.41 4.52 -13.67
N ILE A 24 -14.12 4.86 -13.90
CA ILE A 24 -12.97 4.12 -13.39
C ILE A 24 -13.19 3.83 -11.90
N SER A 25 -13.24 2.55 -11.53
CA SER A 25 -13.62 2.09 -10.19
C SER A 25 -12.67 2.50 -9.07
N VAL A 26 -11.46 2.96 -9.41
CA VAL A 26 -10.32 3.06 -8.50
C VAL A 26 -9.86 4.51 -8.25
N LEU A 27 -10.66 5.55 -8.55
CA LEU A 27 -10.22 6.95 -8.44
C LEU A 27 -10.82 7.70 -7.24
N ALA A 28 -9.97 8.17 -6.32
CA ALA A 28 -10.40 9.02 -5.20
C ALA A 28 -10.45 10.51 -5.55
N GLU A 29 -9.96 10.90 -6.75
CA GLU A 29 -9.64 12.29 -7.16
C GLU A 29 -8.68 13.06 -6.21
N ARG A 30 -8.14 12.39 -5.18
CA ARG A 30 -7.13 12.93 -4.25
C ARG A 30 -5.75 12.52 -4.74
N LYS A 31 -4.87 13.50 -4.98
CA LYS A 31 -3.52 13.24 -5.47
C LYS A 31 -2.50 14.15 -4.81
N TRP A 32 -1.26 13.69 -4.75
CA TRP A 32 -0.12 14.55 -4.45
C TRP A 32 -0.04 15.72 -5.45
N PRO A 33 0.27 16.95 -4.98
CA PRO A 33 0.40 18.12 -5.86
C PRO A 33 1.65 18.06 -6.76
N TYR A 34 2.58 17.15 -6.47
CA TYR A 34 3.82 16.90 -7.21
C TYR A 34 4.00 15.40 -7.48
N SER A 35 4.88 15.07 -8.43
CA SER A 35 5.17 13.69 -8.83
C SER A 35 6.47 13.13 -8.28
N ILE A 36 7.26 13.94 -7.55
CA ILE A 36 8.45 13.48 -6.84
C ILE A 36 8.09 13.47 -5.36
N ILE A 37 8.09 12.30 -4.76
CA ILE A 37 7.64 12.08 -3.38
C ILE A 37 8.75 11.35 -2.65
N THR A 38 9.08 11.82 -1.46
CA THR A 38 10.07 11.17 -0.61
C THR A 38 9.40 10.22 0.37
N TRP A 39 10.08 9.13 0.72
CA TRP A 39 9.61 8.21 1.74
C TRP A 39 10.73 7.87 2.73
N LYS A 40 10.37 7.49 3.96
CA LYS A 40 11.32 7.09 5.00
C LYS A 40 10.80 5.88 5.76
N LEU A 41 11.65 4.85 5.88
CA LEU A 41 11.40 3.70 6.76
C LEU A 41 11.89 4.01 8.17
N PHE A 42 10.99 3.89 9.15
CA PHE A 42 11.33 3.90 10.56
C PHE A 42 11.59 2.47 11.03
N LYS A 43 12.64 2.31 11.83
CA LYS A 43 13.15 1.00 12.26
C LYS A 43 12.52 0.48 13.55
N ASP A 44 11.62 1.26 14.15
CA ASP A 44 10.92 0.85 15.35
C ASP A 44 10.16 -0.43 15.05
N HIS A 45 10.19 -1.38 15.99
CA HIS A 45 9.62 -2.73 15.84
C HIS A 45 10.20 -3.61 14.72
N LEU A 46 11.29 -3.20 14.06
CA LEU A 46 12.00 -4.02 13.08
C LEU A 46 13.23 -4.72 13.67
N ASN A 47 13.29 -6.04 13.49
CA ASN A 47 14.50 -6.81 13.75
C ASN A 47 15.65 -6.33 12.85
N ALA A 48 16.84 -6.15 13.42
CA ALA A 48 18.01 -5.67 12.69
C ALA A 48 18.35 -6.54 11.46
N GLY A 49 18.17 -7.86 11.57
CA GLY A 49 18.41 -8.81 10.47
C GLY A 49 17.45 -8.67 9.29
N ASP A 50 16.22 -8.20 9.53
CA ASP A 50 15.18 -8.11 8.51
C ASP A 50 15.16 -6.76 7.78
N ARG A 51 15.81 -5.72 8.34
CA ARG A 51 15.72 -4.35 7.81
C ARG A 51 16.12 -4.24 6.34
N TYR A 52 17.23 -4.88 5.95
CA TYR A 52 17.70 -4.85 4.57
C TYR A 52 16.65 -5.41 3.61
N ILE A 53 16.05 -6.54 3.97
CA ILE A 53 15.13 -7.23 3.08
C ILE A 53 13.74 -6.56 3.05
N ILE A 54 13.28 -6.00 4.17
CA ILE A 54 12.08 -5.15 4.25
C ILE A 54 12.26 -3.91 3.37
N ARG A 55 13.36 -3.18 3.53
CA ARG A 55 13.67 -1.98 2.75
C ARG A 55 13.69 -2.25 1.25
N ASN A 56 14.35 -3.33 0.83
CA ASN A 56 14.35 -3.74 -0.59
C ASN A 56 12.96 -4.12 -1.10
N THR A 57 12.14 -4.75 -0.25
CA THR A 57 10.76 -5.10 -0.59
C THR A 57 9.91 -3.86 -0.82
N LEU A 58 10.04 -2.86 0.05
CA LEU A 58 9.36 -1.57 -0.10
C LEU A 58 9.83 -0.83 -1.36
N HIS A 59 11.14 -0.82 -1.67
CA HIS A 59 11.64 -0.27 -2.94
C HIS A 59 10.99 -0.92 -4.16
N ARG A 60 10.84 -2.25 -4.16
CA ARG A 60 10.17 -2.97 -5.25
C ARG A 60 8.70 -2.57 -5.35
N ALA A 61 8.00 -2.42 -4.23
CA ALA A 61 6.60 -2.03 -4.20
C ALA A 61 6.39 -0.61 -4.75
N PHE A 62 7.20 0.36 -4.29
CA PHE A 62 7.21 1.71 -4.86
C PHE A 62 7.54 1.70 -6.35
N TYR A 63 8.55 0.92 -6.76
CA TYR A 63 8.98 0.84 -8.15
C TYR A 63 7.88 0.34 -9.09
N LEU A 64 7.04 -0.60 -8.64
CA LEU A 64 5.94 -1.12 -9.46
C LEU A 64 5.01 0.02 -9.91
N TRP A 65 4.63 0.92 -9.01
CA TRP A 65 3.82 2.10 -9.35
C TRP A 65 4.56 3.14 -10.20
N GLN A 66 5.87 3.33 -10.00
CA GLN A 66 6.68 4.21 -10.86
C GLN A 66 6.77 3.70 -12.29
N SER A 67 6.82 2.37 -12.48
CA SER A 67 6.95 1.75 -13.79
C SER A 67 5.72 1.99 -14.68
N ALA A 68 4.55 2.16 -14.07
CA ALA A 68 3.30 2.37 -14.78
C ALA A 68 2.93 3.85 -15.00
N SER A 69 3.61 4.81 -14.36
CA SER A 69 3.17 6.21 -14.27
C SER A 69 4.32 7.23 -14.25
N SER A 70 4.00 8.52 -14.14
CA SER A 70 5.01 9.58 -13.99
C SER A 70 5.48 9.82 -12.55
N ILE A 71 4.91 9.14 -11.56
CA ILE A 71 5.27 9.31 -10.15
C ILE A 71 6.66 8.75 -9.87
N ARG A 72 7.40 9.38 -8.96
CA ARG A 72 8.76 9.01 -8.58
C ARG A 72 8.89 9.07 -7.06
N PHE A 73 9.48 8.02 -6.50
CA PHE A 73 9.71 7.83 -5.08
C PHE A 73 11.19 7.81 -4.79
N TYR A 74 11.60 8.60 -3.80
CA TYR A 74 12.98 8.64 -3.34
C TYR A 74 13.03 8.39 -1.85
N GLU A 75 13.77 7.36 -1.45
CA GLU A 75 13.94 7.11 -0.03
C GLU A 75 14.92 8.12 0.57
N LEU A 76 14.54 8.73 1.68
CA LEU A 76 15.48 9.48 2.51
C LEU A 76 16.34 8.51 3.30
N ARG A 77 17.59 8.91 3.55
CA ARG A 77 18.46 8.12 4.44
C ARG A 77 17.85 8.00 5.82
N GLU A 78 18.14 6.89 6.50
CA GLU A 78 17.66 6.63 7.85
C GLU A 78 18.05 7.77 8.82
N ASP A 79 19.30 8.24 8.70
CA ASP A 79 19.89 9.33 9.48
C ASP A 79 19.52 10.74 8.96
N SER A 80 18.70 10.84 7.92
CA SER A 80 18.29 12.13 7.38
C SER A 80 17.47 12.92 8.40
N PRO A 81 17.82 14.18 8.68
CA PRO A 81 17.03 15.06 9.55
C PRO A 81 15.77 15.61 8.86
N LEU A 82 15.63 15.39 7.54
CA LEU A 82 14.48 15.84 6.77
C LEU A 82 13.28 14.92 7.02
N SER A 83 12.09 15.51 7.11
CA SER A 83 10.82 14.79 7.06
C SER A 83 10.56 14.29 5.64
N ALA A 84 10.08 13.06 5.51
CA ALA A 84 9.59 12.54 4.24
C ALA A 84 8.10 12.85 4.07
N GLU A 85 7.63 12.85 2.82
CA GLU A 85 6.19 12.91 2.54
C GLU A 85 5.48 11.62 2.94
N ILE A 86 6.13 10.46 2.78
CA ILE A 86 5.59 9.16 3.17
C ILE A 86 6.41 8.58 4.32
N ASN A 87 5.77 8.36 5.46
CA ASN A 87 6.38 7.70 6.61
C ASN A 87 5.92 6.25 6.67
N VAL A 88 6.88 5.34 6.54
CA VAL A 88 6.65 3.89 6.63
C VAL A 88 7.06 3.41 8.00
N ILE A 89 6.12 2.87 8.76
CA ILE A 89 6.38 2.34 10.11
C ILE A 89 5.81 0.94 10.28
N PHE A 90 6.41 0.18 11.19
CA PHE A 90 5.85 -1.03 11.75
C PHE A 90 5.46 -0.72 13.20
N ALA A 91 4.23 -1.04 13.59
CA ALA A 91 3.72 -0.69 14.91
C ALA A 91 2.76 -1.74 15.45
N LYS A 92 2.42 -1.66 16.74
CA LYS A 92 1.49 -2.58 17.40
C LYS A 92 0.42 -1.80 18.13
N GLY A 93 -0.81 -2.32 18.18
CA GLY A 93 -1.89 -1.70 18.93
C GLY A 93 -2.10 -0.22 18.57
N ALA A 94 -2.32 0.62 19.58
CA ALA A 94 -2.39 2.08 19.39
C ALA A 94 -1.01 2.69 19.11
N HIS A 95 -0.87 3.40 17.99
CA HIS A 95 0.43 3.84 17.47
C HIS A 95 0.43 5.27 16.89
N GLY A 96 -0.39 6.16 17.46
CA GLY A 96 -0.34 7.60 17.16
C GLY A 96 -1.32 8.10 16.10
N ASP A 97 -2.15 7.21 15.54
CA ASP A 97 -3.34 7.57 14.78
C ASP A 97 -4.63 7.02 15.45
N LYS A 98 -5.78 7.14 14.77
CA LYS A 98 -7.09 6.71 15.27
C LYS A 98 -7.46 5.27 14.85
N LEU A 99 -6.52 4.53 14.26
CA LEU A 99 -6.72 3.18 13.71
C LEU A 99 -5.73 2.23 14.40
N PRO A 100 -5.97 1.84 15.66
CA PRO A 100 -5.09 0.88 16.32
C PRO A 100 -5.09 -0.47 15.61
N PHE A 101 -3.95 -1.14 15.59
CA PHE A 101 -3.84 -2.52 15.13
C PHE A 101 -4.45 -3.50 16.15
N ASP A 102 -4.93 -4.65 15.68
CA ASP A 102 -5.62 -5.68 16.45
C ASP A 102 -4.73 -6.89 16.80
N GLY A 103 -3.47 -6.91 16.34
CA GLY A 103 -2.50 -7.93 16.65
C GLY A 103 -2.40 -8.95 15.51
N ARG A 104 -2.29 -10.24 15.86
CA ARG A 104 -2.19 -11.26 14.82
C ARG A 104 -3.54 -11.50 14.14
N GLU A 105 -3.48 -11.55 12.81
CA GLU A 105 -4.63 -11.66 11.94
C GLU A 105 -5.53 -10.41 12.01
N GLY A 106 -6.46 -10.25 11.05
CA GLY A 106 -7.30 -9.05 11.01
C GLY A 106 -6.67 -7.92 10.21
N VAL A 107 -6.41 -6.76 10.83
CA VAL A 107 -5.90 -5.57 10.15
C VAL A 107 -4.39 -5.60 10.08
N VAL A 108 -3.86 -6.03 8.93
CA VAL A 108 -2.41 -6.26 8.81
C VAL A 108 -1.62 -5.00 8.39
N ALA A 109 -2.27 -4.01 7.77
CA ALA A 109 -1.68 -2.70 7.46
C ALA A 109 -2.79 -1.66 7.19
N HIS A 110 -2.41 -0.38 7.11
CA HIS A 110 -3.26 0.66 6.54
C HIS A 110 -2.43 1.81 5.96
N ALA A 111 -3.05 2.54 5.03
CA ALA A 111 -2.51 3.75 4.45
C ALA A 111 -3.53 4.89 4.43
N PHE A 112 -3.02 6.11 4.44
CA PHE A 112 -3.83 7.32 4.32
C PHE A 112 -3.62 7.97 2.95
N TYR A 113 -4.73 8.36 2.33
CA TYR A 113 -4.71 9.07 1.05
C TYR A 113 -3.80 10.31 1.06
N PRO A 114 -3.31 10.74 -0.13
CA PRO A 114 -2.59 12.00 -0.24
C PRO A 114 -3.35 13.16 0.45
N THR A 115 -2.69 14.04 1.20
CA THR A 115 -1.23 14.15 1.41
C THR A 115 -0.78 13.72 2.81
N ASP A 116 -1.53 12.85 3.51
CA ASP A 116 -1.22 12.47 4.90
C ASP A 116 0.06 11.61 4.98
N GLY A 117 0.22 10.66 4.05
CA GLY A 117 1.49 9.97 3.84
C GLY A 117 1.85 8.91 4.90
N LYS A 118 0.91 8.50 5.75
CA LYS A 118 1.11 7.39 6.69
C LYS A 118 0.91 6.05 5.99
N LEU A 119 1.93 5.19 6.04
CA LEU A 119 1.90 3.80 5.62
C LEU A 119 2.34 2.92 6.79
N HIS A 120 1.39 2.26 7.44
CA HIS A 120 1.65 1.52 8.67
C HIS A 120 1.42 0.03 8.45
N PHE A 121 2.29 -0.80 9.01
CA PHE A 121 2.18 -2.26 9.00
C PHE A 121 2.07 -2.77 10.44
N ASP A 122 1.22 -3.76 10.69
CA ASP A 122 1.15 -4.38 12.02
C ASP A 122 2.40 -5.24 12.27
N ALA A 123 3.15 -4.92 13.32
CA ALA A 123 4.36 -5.62 13.71
C ALA A 123 4.09 -6.94 14.47
N ASP A 124 2.84 -7.27 14.81
CA ASP A 124 2.45 -8.58 15.35
C ASP A 124 2.25 -9.64 14.26
N GLU A 125 2.15 -9.22 13.00
CA GLU A 125 1.96 -10.10 11.87
C GLU A 125 3.17 -10.95 11.50
N LYS A 126 2.90 -12.15 10.98
CA LYS A 126 3.94 -13.01 10.39
C LYS A 126 4.21 -12.56 8.96
N TRP A 127 5.03 -11.52 8.81
CA TRP A 127 5.46 -11.03 7.51
C TRP A 127 6.33 -12.04 6.76
N THR A 128 5.98 -12.25 5.50
CA THR A 128 6.68 -13.10 4.54
C THR A 128 6.94 -12.32 3.25
N LEU A 129 7.86 -12.81 2.42
CA LEU A 129 8.30 -12.09 1.22
C LEU A 129 8.06 -12.88 -0.06
N ASN A 130 8.45 -14.15 -0.08
CA ASN A 130 8.33 -15.04 -1.24
C ASN A 130 7.78 -16.42 -0.83
N ARG A 131 6.86 -16.43 0.15
CA ARG A 131 6.30 -17.67 0.70
C ARG A 131 4.83 -17.48 1.05
N PRO A 132 4.02 -18.55 1.01
CA PRO A 132 2.60 -18.49 1.32
C PRO A 132 2.28 -18.64 2.82
N ASP A 133 3.27 -18.92 3.68
CA ASP A 133 3.04 -19.25 5.09
C ASP A 133 2.94 -18.04 6.03
N GLY A 134 2.34 -16.94 5.56
CA GLY A 134 2.10 -15.71 6.33
C GLY A 134 1.54 -14.59 5.46
N VAL A 135 1.64 -13.35 5.94
CA VAL A 135 1.19 -12.15 5.21
C VAL A 135 2.31 -11.68 4.29
N ASN A 136 2.04 -11.51 2.99
CA ASN A 136 3.08 -11.14 2.04
C ASN A 136 3.31 -9.61 2.03
N LEU A 137 4.46 -9.17 2.55
CA LEU A 137 4.78 -7.74 2.67
C LEU A 137 4.80 -7.03 1.32
N TYR A 138 5.27 -7.68 0.25
CA TYR A 138 5.31 -7.06 -1.07
C TYR A 138 3.91 -6.77 -1.60
N GLN A 139 3.03 -7.77 -1.57
CA GLN A 139 1.65 -7.62 -2.07
C GLN A 139 0.87 -6.59 -1.26
N THR A 140 0.98 -6.65 0.08
CA THR A 140 0.37 -5.67 0.97
C THR A 140 0.91 -4.26 0.72
N ALA A 141 2.23 -4.08 0.66
CA ALA A 141 2.81 -2.76 0.43
C ALA A 141 2.38 -2.19 -0.93
N VAL A 142 2.29 -3.01 -1.99
CA VAL A 142 1.80 -2.55 -3.29
C VAL A 142 0.36 -2.03 -3.18
N HIS A 143 -0.53 -2.76 -2.50
CA HIS A 143 -1.92 -2.34 -2.28
C HIS A 143 -2.00 -1.01 -1.51
N GLU A 144 -1.37 -0.94 -0.35
CA GLU A 144 -1.40 0.25 0.49
C GLU A 144 -0.75 1.47 -0.19
N ILE A 145 0.32 1.28 -0.96
CA ILE A 145 0.92 2.37 -1.76
C ILE A 145 -0.08 2.88 -2.81
N GLY A 146 -0.98 2.03 -3.34
CA GLY A 146 -2.08 2.47 -4.19
C GLY A 146 -2.96 3.53 -3.50
N HIS A 147 -3.34 3.31 -2.25
CA HIS A 147 -4.03 4.32 -1.45
C HIS A 147 -3.17 5.56 -1.21
N ILE A 148 -1.88 5.39 -0.87
CA ILE A 148 -0.92 6.50 -0.71
C ILE A 148 -0.85 7.39 -1.95
N ILE A 149 -1.07 6.85 -3.16
CA ILE A 149 -1.05 7.62 -4.40
C ILE A 149 -2.44 8.06 -4.88
N GLY A 150 -3.51 7.77 -4.12
CA GLY A 150 -4.85 8.28 -4.43
C GLY A 150 -5.78 7.31 -5.12
N LEU A 151 -5.46 6.01 -5.14
CA LEU A 151 -6.32 4.98 -5.69
C LEU A 151 -7.27 4.43 -4.63
N GLU A 152 -8.55 4.31 -4.98
CA GLU A 152 -9.54 3.60 -4.16
C GLU A 152 -9.45 2.09 -4.38
N HIS A 153 -10.39 1.33 -3.82
CA HIS A 153 -10.51 -0.08 -4.14
C HIS A 153 -11.06 -0.29 -5.54
N SER A 154 -10.53 -1.30 -6.26
CA SER A 154 -11.08 -1.74 -7.53
C SER A 154 -12.14 -2.82 -7.31
N THR A 155 -13.10 -2.93 -8.23
CA THR A 155 -14.05 -4.06 -8.29
C THR A 155 -13.54 -5.21 -9.16
N ASP A 156 -12.42 -5.05 -9.86
CA ASP A 156 -11.78 -6.12 -10.64
C ASP A 156 -10.97 -7.03 -9.72
N GLU A 157 -11.39 -8.28 -9.56
CA GLU A 157 -10.71 -9.31 -8.75
C GLU A 157 -9.27 -9.61 -9.18
N ARG A 158 -8.82 -9.09 -10.33
CA ARG A 158 -7.42 -9.23 -10.78
C ARG A 158 -6.55 -8.04 -10.33
N ALA A 159 -7.16 -6.91 -10.01
CA ALA A 159 -6.48 -5.67 -9.65
C ALA A 159 -5.81 -5.74 -8.28
N VAL A 160 -4.61 -5.19 -8.16
CA VAL A 160 -3.91 -5.14 -6.86
C VAL A 160 -4.72 -4.37 -5.83
N MET A 161 -5.54 -3.41 -6.28
CA MET A 161 -6.45 -2.62 -5.44
C MET A 161 -7.77 -3.33 -5.10
N PHE A 162 -7.95 -4.60 -5.42
CA PHE A 162 -9.14 -5.35 -4.99
C PHE A 162 -9.13 -5.57 -3.45
N PRO A 163 -10.22 -5.29 -2.73
CA PRO A 163 -10.25 -5.22 -1.26
C PRO A 163 -10.41 -6.59 -0.59
N SER A 164 -9.59 -7.56 -0.97
CA SER A 164 -9.61 -8.88 -0.32
C SER A 164 -8.21 -9.38 -0.03
N TYR A 165 -8.11 -10.25 0.97
CA TYR A 165 -6.90 -11.04 1.17
C TYR A 165 -6.53 -11.78 -0.12
N ARG A 166 -5.26 -11.73 -0.48
CA ARG A 166 -4.68 -12.48 -1.60
C ARG A 166 -3.63 -13.44 -1.08
N PRO A 167 -3.72 -14.74 -1.43
CA PRO A 167 -2.60 -15.66 -1.26
C PRO A 167 -1.32 -15.13 -1.91
N TYR A 168 -0.17 -15.66 -1.51
CA TYR A 168 1.08 -15.33 -2.18
C TYR A 168 1.03 -15.69 -3.67
N ASP A 169 1.23 -14.69 -4.54
CA ASP A 169 1.38 -14.86 -5.98
C ASP A 169 2.83 -14.49 -6.40
N PRO A 170 3.63 -15.44 -6.92
CA PRO A 170 4.96 -15.14 -7.43
C PRO A 170 4.95 -14.24 -8.68
N ASN A 171 3.82 -14.11 -9.37
CA ASN A 171 3.64 -13.30 -10.58
C ASN A 171 2.83 -12.00 -10.31
N TYR A 172 2.79 -11.56 -9.05
CA TYR A 172 2.03 -10.38 -8.63
C TYR A 172 2.39 -9.13 -9.45
N SER A 173 1.40 -8.56 -10.12
CA SER A 173 1.57 -7.43 -11.05
C SER A 173 0.31 -6.56 -11.11
N LEU A 174 0.47 -5.32 -11.59
CA LEU A 174 -0.64 -4.39 -11.76
C LEU A 174 -1.58 -4.88 -12.87
N ALA A 175 -2.89 -4.91 -12.60
CA ALA A 175 -3.89 -5.15 -13.64
C ALA A 175 -4.15 -3.89 -14.46
N ASP A 176 -4.88 -4.04 -15.56
CA ASP A 176 -5.22 -2.93 -16.45
C ASP A 176 -5.99 -1.81 -15.72
N ASP A 177 -6.83 -2.15 -14.73
CA ASP A 177 -7.57 -1.16 -13.95
C ASP A 177 -6.66 -0.31 -13.07
N ASP A 178 -5.70 -0.94 -12.37
CA ASP A 178 -4.67 -0.25 -11.59
C ASP A 178 -3.86 0.71 -12.46
N VAL A 179 -3.44 0.23 -13.65
CA VAL A 179 -2.64 1.01 -14.60
C VAL A 179 -3.42 2.21 -15.15
N ARG A 180 -4.70 2.04 -15.49
CA ARG A 180 -5.55 3.16 -15.93
C ARG A 180 -5.77 4.15 -14.80
N GLY A 181 -6.05 3.68 -13.58
CA GLY A 181 -6.23 4.49 -12.39
C GLY A 181 -5.02 5.38 -12.12
N VAL A 182 -3.84 4.78 -11.97
CA VAL A 182 -2.62 5.55 -11.66
C VAL A 182 -2.25 6.52 -12.76
N ARG A 183 -2.46 6.17 -14.05
CA ARG A 183 -2.16 7.07 -15.18
C ARG A 183 -3.15 8.22 -15.31
N ARG A 184 -4.36 8.10 -14.77
CA ARG A 184 -5.31 9.22 -14.70
C ARG A 184 -4.84 10.27 -13.70
N LEU A 185 -4.24 9.85 -12.58
CA LEU A 185 -3.69 10.74 -11.57
C LEU A 185 -2.31 11.29 -11.97
N TYR A 186 -1.45 10.42 -12.51
CA TYR A 186 -0.05 10.66 -12.84
C TYR A 186 0.28 10.19 -14.28
N PRO A 187 -0.19 10.92 -15.30
CA PRO A 187 -0.02 10.52 -16.69
C PRO A 187 1.45 10.49 -17.09
N LEU A 188 1.85 9.47 -17.86
CA LEU A 188 3.19 9.39 -18.41
C LEU A 188 3.53 10.69 -19.15
N LYS A 189 4.71 11.25 -18.87
CA LYS A 189 5.23 12.39 -19.64
C LYS A 189 5.35 11.94 -21.10
N ARG A 190 4.55 12.51 -21.99
CA ARG A 190 4.77 12.34 -23.43
C ARG A 190 6.13 12.93 -23.76
N LEU A 191 7.05 12.10 -24.26
CA LEU A 191 8.23 12.60 -24.96
C LEU A 191 7.71 13.38 -26.17
N ARG A 192 7.73 14.71 -26.07
CA ARG A 192 7.56 15.57 -27.24
C ARG A 192 8.92 15.60 -27.92
N PHE A 193 9.08 14.81 -28.97
CA PHE A 193 10.12 15.08 -29.95
C PHE A 193 9.76 16.42 -30.58
N ARG A 194 10.60 17.43 -30.35
CA ARG A 194 10.61 18.68 -31.09
C ARG A 194 11.55 18.54 -32.26
#